data_AF-A0A413YQB4-F1
#
_entry.id   AF-A0A413YQB4-F1
#
_cell.length_a   1.000
_cell.length_b   1.000
_cell.length_c   1.000
_cell.angle_alpha   90.00
_cell.angle_beta   90.00
_cell.angle_gamma   90.00
#
_symmetry.space_group_name_H-M   'P 1'
#
loop_
_entity.id
_entity.type
_entity.pdbx_description
1 polymer ?
#
loop_
_entity_poly.entity_id
_entity_poly.type
_entity_poly.pdbx_seq_one_letter_code
_entity_poly.pdbx_strand_id
1 'polypeptide(L)'
;MQVNSSNGSLQQRFFSGTGSIGGIHLPDFNDKYIFSKKKSGVSDKEYRKQIREQAYEDFEKGQFQNKSEGFNRLMKSYTSEVSPDRKGIITSGLKAISRNRQNVLKPIDFVATLLEGKVKYQKLPSGNSDYIEFYDKNGEMVATYSNNGWTMYTTNAEAARQTEMCMIYNEAWGNAKRGIPMAGEEMVNVVDMQSSFDAKA
;
A
#
# COMPACT_ATOMS: atom_id res chain seq x y z
N MET A 1 -17.35 16.46 -16.16
CA MET A 1 -16.57 15.38 -15.51
C MET A 1 -15.72 16.04 -14.45
N GLN A 2 -16.21 16.05 -13.21
CA GLN A 2 -15.56 16.71 -12.07
C GLN A 2 -15.00 15.59 -11.22
N VAL A 3 -13.69 15.41 -11.29
CA VAL A 3 -12.99 14.43 -10.46
C VAL A 3 -12.97 15.04 -9.07
N ASN A 4 -13.93 14.63 -8.22
CA ASN A 4 -13.88 14.95 -6.81
C ASN A 4 -12.63 14.26 -6.26
N SER A 5 -11.57 15.04 -6.04
CA SER A 5 -10.48 14.69 -5.15
C SER A 5 -11.10 14.44 -3.78
N SER A 6 -11.55 13.22 -3.53
CA SER A 6 -11.91 12.80 -2.19
C SER A 6 -10.65 12.95 -1.36
N ASN A 7 -10.63 13.98 -0.52
CA ASN A 7 -9.75 14.09 0.62
C ASN A 7 -9.85 12.75 1.37
N GLY A 8 -8.97 11.81 1.04
CA GLY A 8 -8.81 10.58 1.79
C GLY A 8 -8.43 11.01 3.18
N SER A 9 -9.42 11.00 4.09
CA SER A 9 -9.30 11.56 5.43
C SER A 9 -8.01 11.06 6.07
N LEU A 10 -7.05 11.97 6.23
CA LEU A 10 -5.78 11.76 6.92
C LEU A 10 -6.12 11.51 8.39
N GLN A 11 -6.47 10.26 8.74
CA GLN A 11 -6.81 9.91 10.12
C GLN A 11 -5.53 9.92 10.96
N GLN A 12 -5.32 11.06 11.63
CA GLN A 12 -4.36 11.26 12.71
C GLN A 12 -4.57 10.19 13.77
N ARG A 13 -3.52 9.46 14.15
CA ARG A 13 -3.61 8.39 15.15
C ARG A 13 -2.46 8.46 16.14
N PHE A 14 -2.81 8.41 17.42
CA PHE A 14 -1.91 8.11 18.51
C PHE A 14 -1.83 6.59 18.65
N PHE A 15 -0.66 6.03 18.38
CA PHE A 15 -0.43 4.59 18.47
C PHE A 15 0.24 4.27 19.82
N SER A 16 -0.52 3.69 20.75
CA SER A 16 0.03 3.13 21.99
C SER A 16 0.46 1.67 21.76
N GLY A 17 1.57 1.24 22.38
CA GLY A 17 2.01 -0.18 22.38
C GLY A 17 3.05 -0.58 21.31
N THR A 18 3.48 0.33 20.44
CA THR A 18 4.40 0.08 19.32
C THR A 18 5.89 0.36 19.65
N GLY A 19 6.19 0.74 20.89
CA GLY A 19 7.50 1.22 21.32
C GLY A 19 7.76 2.69 20.99
N SER A 20 8.94 3.19 21.34
CA SER A 20 9.35 4.57 21.07
C SER A 20 10.85 4.67 20.76
N ILE A 21 11.23 5.69 19.99
CA ILE A 21 12.63 6.02 19.68
C ILE A 21 12.82 7.52 19.94
N GLY A 22 13.81 7.88 20.77
CA GLY A 22 14.10 9.28 21.08
C GLY A 22 12.93 10.05 21.72
N GLY A 23 12.04 9.34 22.43
CA GLY A 23 10.83 9.90 23.05
C GLY A 23 9.61 9.97 22.13
N ILE A 24 9.71 9.51 20.88
CA ILE A 24 8.61 9.51 19.90
C ILE A 24 8.05 8.09 19.76
N HIS A 25 6.75 7.93 19.99
CA HIS A 25 6.06 6.64 19.79
C HIS A 25 6.02 6.25 18.31
N LEU A 26 6.25 4.98 18.01
CA LEU A 26 6.20 4.47 16.64
C LEU A 26 4.74 4.31 16.14
N PRO A 27 4.47 4.36 14.84
CA PRO A 27 3.16 4.02 14.31
C PRO A 27 2.93 2.50 14.33
N ASP A 28 1.65 2.06 14.33
CA ASP A 28 1.33 0.64 14.14
C ASP A 28 1.39 0.29 12.66
N PHE A 29 2.50 -0.30 12.22
CA PHE A 29 2.70 -0.71 10.83
C PHE A 29 1.76 -1.82 10.35
N ASN A 30 1.02 -2.47 11.26
CA ASN A 30 0.00 -3.46 10.91
C ASN A 30 -1.40 -2.84 10.71
N ASP A 31 -1.57 -1.55 11.00
CA ASP A 31 -2.84 -0.86 10.81
C ASP A 31 -3.29 -0.97 9.34
N LYS A 32 -4.59 -1.20 9.13
CA LYS A 32 -5.19 -1.38 7.80
C LYS A 32 -4.90 -0.22 6.84
N TYR A 33 -4.66 0.99 7.32
CA TYR A 33 -4.40 2.17 6.50
C TYR A 33 -2.92 2.50 6.28
N ILE A 34 -1.99 1.76 6.90
CA ILE A 34 -0.55 2.02 6.77
C ILE A 34 0.08 1.04 5.78
N PHE A 35 0.16 1.40 4.50
CA PHE A 35 0.86 0.59 3.52
C PHE A 35 2.37 0.63 3.79
N SER A 36 3.05 -0.51 3.72
CA SER A 36 4.49 -0.59 3.90
C SER A 36 5.01 -1.75 3.10
N LYS A 37 6.24 -1.62 2.58
CA LYS A 37 6.84 -2.61 1.69
C LYS A 37 6.70 -4.03 2.24
N LYS A 38 5.97 -4.86 1.52
CA LYS A 38 5.82 -6.29 1.83
C LYS A 38 5.76 -7.06 0.53
N LYS A 39 6.83 -7.81 0.24
CA LYS A 39 6.87 -8.73 -0.89
C LYS A 39 6.15 -10.01 -0.53
N SER A 40 5.13 -10.36 -1.31
CA SER A 40 4.32 -11.58 -1.16
C SER A 40 4.85 -12.74 -2.01
N GLY A 41 5.65 -12.46 -3.04
CA GLY A 41 6.03 -13.44 -4.05
C GLY A 41 4.94 -13.73 -5.10
N VAL A 42 3.77 -13.09 -4.98
CA VAL A 42 2.66 -13.19 -5.93
C VAL A 42 2.98 -12.32 -7.15
N SER A 43 2.77 -12.89 -8.35
CA SER A 43 2.98 -12.15 -9.60
C SER A 43 1.85 -11.15 -9.85
N ASP A 44 2.12 -10.11 -10.65
CA ASP A 44 1.08 -9.16 -11.06
C ASP A 44 -0.07 -9.84 -11.82
N LYS A 45 0.23 -10.83 -12.65
CA LYS A 45 -0.80 -11.62 -13.37
C LYS A 45 -1.74 -12.31 -12.37
N GLU A 46 -1.16 -12.93 -11.35
CA GLU A 46 -1.91 -13.64 -10.32
C GLU A 46 -2.74 -12.68 -9.45
N TYR A 47 -2.19 -11.52 -9.08
CA TYR A 47 -2.97 -10.49 -8.39
C TYR A 47 -4.15 -10.01 -9.22
N ARG A 48 -3.96 -9.73 -10.51
CA ARG A 48 -5.06 -9.31 -11.40
C ARG A 48 -6.14 -10.38 -11.49
N LYS A 49 -5.77 -11.67 -11.48
CA LYS A 49 -6.73 -12.78 -11.41
C LYS A 49 -7.51 -12.76 -10.09
N GLN A 50 -6.84 -12.72 -8.94
CA GLN A 50 -7.47 -12.66 -7.62
C GLN A 50 -8.40 -11.45 -7.46
N ILE A 51 -8.04 -10.29 -8.01
CA ILE A 51 -8.89 -9.09 -8.00
C ILE A 51 -10.19 -9.32 -8.76
N ARG A 52 -10.14 -9.98 -9.93
CA ARG A 52 -11.34 -10.32 -10.69
C ARG A 52 -12.20 -11.34 -9.94
N GLU A 53 -11.59 -12.42 -9.47
CA GLU A 53 -12.28 -13.47 -8.69
C GLU A 53 -12.99 -12.87 -7.48
N GLN A 54 -12.31 -12.01 -6.73
CA GLN A 54 -12.91 -11.33 -5.58
C GLN A 54 -14.12 -10.47 -5.99
N ALA A 55 -14.09 -9.79 -7.13
CA ALA A 55 -15.22 -8.99 -7.59
C ALA A 55 -16.46 -9.83 -7.89
N TYR A 56 -16.30 -11.04 -8.46
CA TYR A 56 -17.40 -11.98 -8.67
C TYR A 56 -17.93 -12.53 -7.34
N GLU A 57 -17.04 -12.97 -6.44
CA GLU A 57 -17.44 -13.46 -5.11
C GLU A 57 -18.18 -12.40 -4.30
N ASP A 58 -17.68 -11.17 -4.34
CA ASP A 58 -18.25 -10.02 -3.65
C ASP A 58 -19.62 -9.64 -4.23
N PHE A 59 -19.81 -9.78 -5.55
CA PHE A 59 -21.09 -9.54 -6.21
C PHE A 59 -22.16 -10.52 -5.73
N GLU A 60 -21.85 -11.82 -5.68
CA GLU A 60 -22.74 -12.85 -5.12
C GLU A 60 -23.13 -12.56 -3.67
N LYS A 61 -22.22 -11.95 -2.90
CA LYS A 61 -22.44 -11.54 -1.50
C LYS A 61 -23.07 -10.15 -1.34
N GLY A 62 -23.26 -9.39 -2.43
CA GLY A 62 -23.74 -8.01 -2.39
C GLY A 62 -22.80 -7.00 -1.71
N GLN A 63 -21.50 -7.31 -1.61
CA GLN A 63 -20.50 -6.52 -0.87
C GLN A 63 -19.56 -5.74 -1.80
N PHE A 64 -19.88 -4.49 -2.11
CA PHE A 64 -19.04 -3.72 -3.04
C PHE A 64 -17.81 -3.07 -2.38
N GLN A 65 -16.63 -3.29 -2.97
CA GLN A 65 -15.36 -2.60 -2.64
C GLN A 65 -15.05 -2.55 -1.13
N ASN A 66 -15.03 -1.37 -0.53
CA ASN A 66 -14.61 -1.15 0.86
C ASN A 66 -15.50 -1.86 1.89
N LYS A 67 -16.68 -2.35 1.49
CA LYS A 67 -17.55 -3.21 2.30
C LYS A 67 -17.07 -4.67 2.33
N SER A 68 -16.26 -5.11 1.37
CA SER A 68 -15.68 -6.45 1.33
C SER A 68 -14.33 -6.49 2.05
N GLU A 69 -14.21 -7.42 3.01
CA GLU A 69 -12.93 -7.70 3.67
C GLU A 69 -11.90 -8.27 2.69
N GLY A 70 -12.34 -9.07 1.72
CA GLY A 70 -11.50 -9.64 0.66
C GLY A 70 -10.88 -8.55 -0.21
N PHE A 71 -11.71 -7.61 -0.68
CA PHE A 71 -11.23 -6.42 -1.40
C PHE A 71 -10.23 -5.61 -0.58
N ASN A 72 -10.53 -5.32 0.69
CA ASN A 72 -9.64 -4.53 1.55
C ASN A 72 -8.28 -5.24 1.77
N ARG A 73 -8.27 -6.56 1.96
CA ARG A 73 -7.06 -7.37 2.12
C ARG A 73 -6.23 -7.43 0.83
N LEU A 74 -6.89 -7.58 -0.32
CA LEU A 74 -6.24 -7.53 -1.62
C LEU A 74 -5.65 -6.14 -1.89
N MET A 75 -6.40 -5.07 -1.61
CA MET A 75 -5.95 -3.68 -1.75
C MET A 75 -4.70 -3.42 -0.91
N LYS A 76 -4.72 -3.89 0.34
CA LYS A 76 -3.56 -3.84 1.23
C LYS A 76 -2.35 -4.55 0.64
N SER A 77 -2.52 -5.80 0.22
CA SER A 77 -1.42 -6.65 -0.24
C SER A 77 -0.85 -6.16 -1.57
N TYR A 78 -1.72 -5.91 -2.56
CA TYR A 78 -1.37 -5.45 -3.89
C TYR A 78 -0.65 -4.10 -3.88
N THR A 79 -1.12 -3.15 -3.06
CA THR A 79 -0.46 -1.85 -2.90
C THR A 79 0.89 -2.00 -2.18
N SER A 80 0.99 -2.88 -1.18
CA SER A 80 2.22 -3.09 -0.38
C SER A 80 3.39 -3.66 -1.19
N GLU A 81 3.14 -4.22 -2.38
CA GLU A 81 4.18 -4.67 -3.31
C GLU A 81 5.06 -3.53 -3.85
N VAL A 82 4.48 -2.33 -3.98
CA VAL A 82 5.17 -1.14 -4.51
C VAL A 82 5.40 -0.07 -3.43
N SER A 83 4.84 -0.25 -2.24
CA SER A 83 5.02 0.66 -1.13
C SER A 83 6.49 0.84 -0.73
N PRO A 84 6.89 2.03 -0.29
CA PRO A 84 8.17 2.24 0.36
C PRO A 84 8.26 1.49 1.70
N ASP A 85 9.48 1.19 2.14
CA ASP A 85 9.72 0.61 3.48
C ASP A 85 9.57 1.69 4.55
N ARG A 86 8.32 2.11 4.80
CA ARG A 86 8.01 3.13 5.82
C ARG A 86 8.55 2.75 7.20
N LYS A 87 8.58 1.44 7.53
CA LYS A 87 9.10 0.97 8.82
C LYS A 87 10.60 1.23 8.94
N GLY A 88 11.37 0.86 7.93
CA GLY A 88 12.79 1.17 7.81
C GLY A 88 13.04 2.67 7.87
N ILE A 89 12.41 3.43 6.98
CA ILE A 89 12.56 4.89 6.87
C ILE A 89 12.31 5.60 8.20
N ILE A 90 11.18 5.31 8.87
CA ILE A 90 10.81 5.94 10.14
C ILE A 90 11.79 5.53 11.24
N THR A 91 12.11 4.24 11.35
CA THR A 91 13.00 3.72 12.40
C THR A 91 14.41 4.32 12.25
N SER A 92 14.97 4.30 11.04
CA SER A 92 16.28 4.85 10.71
C SER A 92 16.31 6.36 10.96
N GLY A 93 15.28 7.09 10.53
CA GLY A 93 15.16 8.53 10.74
C GLY A 93 15.09 8.94 12.21
N LEU A 94 14.27 8.27 13.02
CA LEU A 94 14.18 8.55 14.45
C LEU A 94 15.48 8.21 15.19
N LYS A 95 16.18 7.14 14.81
CA LYS A 95 17.51 6.81 15.37
C LYS A 95 18.53 7.91 15.06
N ALA A 96 18.54 8.45 13.85
CA ALA A 96 19.42 9.56 13.46
C ALA A 96 19.13 10.80 14.31
N ILE A 97 17.86 11.16 14.49
CA ILE A 97 17.45 12.30 15.33
C ILE A 97 17.85 12.06 16.80
N SER A 98 17.60 10.87 17.33
CA SER A 98 17.94 10.54 18.73
C SER A 98 19.45 10.63 19.01
N ARG A 99 20.29 10.15 18.08
CA ARG A 99 21.76 10.25 18.21
C ARG A 99 22.25 11.70 18.20
N ASN A 100 21.64 12.54 17.37
CA ASN A 100 21.96 13.97 17.31
C ASN A 100 21.50 14.74 18.55
N ARG A 101 20.48 14.28 19.28
CA ARG A 101 20.06 14.87 20.56
C ARG A 101 21.01 14.53 21.72
N GLN A 102 21.65 13.37 21.68
CA GLN A 102 22.60 12.93 22.70
C GLN A 102 23.98 13.59 22.53
N ASN A 103 24.35 14.00 21.30
CA ASN A 103 25.60 14.71 21.01
C ASN A 103 25.32 16.20 20.77
N VAL A 104 25.65 17.03 21.77
CA VAL A 104 25.51 18.49 21.71
C VAL A 104 26.23 19.06 20.46
N LEU A 105 25.49 19.87 19.68
CA LEU A 105 25.96 20.79 18.63
C LEU A 105 26.66 20.19 17.39
N LYS A 106 26.04 19.25 16.67
CA LYS A 106 26.31 19.10 15.23
C LYS A 106 25.01 19.21 14.42
N PRO A 107 25.01 19.92 13.26
CA PRO A 107 23.90 19.83 12.31
C PRO A 107 23.65 18.35 12.00
N ILE A 108 22.38 17.96 11.90
CA ILE A 108 21.98 16.60 11.54
C ILE A 108 22.80 16.19 10.31
N ASP A 109 23.58 15.12 10.42
CA ASP A 109 24.32 14.59 9.28
C ASP A 109 23.33 13.95 8.29
N PHE A 110 22.85 14.78 7.37
CA PHE A 110 21.91 14.40 6.33
C PHE A 110 22.47 13.32 5.40
N VAL A 111 23.80 13.16 5.31
CA VAL A 111 24.45 12.21 4.40
C VAL A 111 24.36 10.78 4.94
N ALA A 112 24.44 10.58 6.25
CA ALA A 112 24.23 9.27 6.88
C ALA A 112 22.75 8.82 6.86
N THR A 113 21.81 9.77 6.77
CA THR A 113 20.37 9.51 6.68
C THR A 113 19.96 9.05 5.27
N LEU A 114 20.77 9.40 4.26
CA LEU A 114 20.48 9.28 2.83
C LEU A 114 20.37 7.85 2.28
N LEU A 115 20.80 6.83 3.03
CA LEU A 115 20.89 5.45 2.53
C LEU A 115 19.52 4.76 2.33
N GLU A 116 18.42 5.30 2.91
CA GLU A 116 17.06 4.73 2.78
C GLU A 116 15.95 5.77 2.49
N GLY A 117 16.27 7.07 2.49
CA GLY A 117 15.28 8.15 2.36
C GLY A 117 15.79 9.47 2.95
N LYS A 118 15.10 10.59 2.69
CA LYS A 118 15.45 11.89 3.29
C LYS A 118 14.61 12.12 4.55
N VAL A 119 15.21 12.62 5.62
CA VAL A 119 14.46 13.08 6.81
C VAL A 119 14.73 14.56 7.00
N LYS A 120 13.67 15.35 7.17
CA LYS A 120 13.76 16.76 7.57
C LYS A 120 13.20 16.92 8.96
N TYR A 121 13.86 17.72 9.78
CA TYR A 121 13.50 17.97 11.16
C TYR A 121 13.47 19.46 11.42
N GLN A 122 12.39 19.94 12.03
CA GLN A 122 12.25 21.32 12.46
C GLN A 122 11.69 21.36 13.88
N LYS A 123 12.35 22.11 14.77
CA LYS A 123 11.82 22.44 16.08
C LYS A 123 10.88 23.65 15.93
N LEU A 124 9.61 23.51 16.31
CA LEU A 124 8.63 24.58 16.14
C LEU A 124 8.81 25.68 17.22
N PRO A 125 8.44 26.94 16.91
CA PRO A 125 8.71 28.11 17.78
C PRO A 125 8.11 28.03 19.19
N SER A 126 7.09 27.20 19.40
CA SER A 126 6.40 27.06 20.69
C SER A 126 7.18 26.24 21.73
N GLY A 127 8.41 25.80 21.43
CA GLY A 127 9.29 25.10 22.37
C GLY A 127 8.87 23.67 22.72
N ASN A 128 7.63 23.28 22.41
CA ASN A 128 6.98 22.05 22.86
C ASN A 128 6.72 21.03 21.74
N SER A 129 7.19 21.28 20.52
CA SER A 129 6.80 20.44 19.38
C SER A 129 7.87 20.24 18.32
N ASP A 130 8.05 18.98 17.96
CA ASP A 130 8.92 18.53 16.88
C ASP A 130 8.07 18.26 15.64
N TYR A 131 8.49 18.80 14.50
CA TYR A 131 7.93 18.44 13.20
C TYR A 131 8.99 17.67 12.40
N ILE A 132 8.60 16.50 11.90
CA ILE A 132 9.51 15.60 11.19
C ILE A 132 8.83 15.16 9.90
N GLU A 133 9.56 15.27 8.80
CA GLU A 133 9.15 14.78 7.49
C GLU A 133 10.04 13.61 7.08
N PHE A 134 9.42 12.52 6.65
CA PHE A 134 10.09 11.34 6.14
C PHE A 134 9.79 11.20 4.67
N TYR A 135 10.84 11.00 3.87
CA TYR A 135 10.78 10.82 2.43
C TYR A 135 11.39 9.49 2.05
N ASP A 136 10.88 8.88 0.98
CA ASP A 136 11.53 7.73 0.37
C ASP A 136 12.73 8.12 -0.51
N LYS A 137 13.35 7.11 -1.12
CA LYS A 137 14.48 7.27 -2.05
C LYS A 137 14.16 8.05 -3.34
N ASN A 138 12.88 8.14 -3.70
CA ASN A 138 12.42 8.89 -4.88
C ASN A 138 12.12 10.36 -4.51
N GLY A 139 12.24 10.72 -3.23
CA GLY A 139 11.93 12.06 -2.74
C GLY A 139 10.43 12.29 -2.48
N GLU A 140 9.61 11.25 -2.50
CA GLU A 140 8.19 11.35 -2.16
C GLU A 140 8.04 11.34 -0.64
N MET A 141 7.20 12.23 -0.10
CA MET A 141 6.91 12.26 1.34
C MET A 141 6.06 11.03 1.70
N VAL A 142 6.48 10.27 2.70
CA VAL A 142 5.81 9.01 3.09
C VAL A 142 5.17 9.09 4.47
N ALA A 143 5.68 9.95 5.34
CA ALA A 143 5.13 10.18 6.67
C ALA A 143 5.54 11.56 7.21
N THR A 144 4.71 12.11 8.09
CA THR A 144 5.10 13.20 8.98
C THR A 144 4.76 12.86 10.42
N TYR A 145 5.53 13.45 11.34
CA TYR A 145 5.26 13.42 12.78
C TYR A 145 5.14 14.85 13.29
N SER A 146 4.14 15.10 14.13
CA SER A 146 3.89 16.38 14.79
C SER A 146 3.21 16.17 16.15
N ASN A 147 2.81 17.26 16.80
CA ASN A 147 1.97 17.21 18.00
C ASN A 147 0.68 16.41 17.83
N ASN A 148 0.16 16.36 16.62
CA ASN A 148 -1.08 15.66 16.31
C ASN A 148 -0.85 14.18 15.95
N GLY A 149 0.36 13.66 16.22
CA GLY A 149 0.76 12.29 15.94
C GLY A 149 1.27 12.09 14.51
N TRP A 150 1.13 10.85 14.03
CA TRP A 150 1.60 10.43 12.71
C TRP A 150 0.58 10.73 11.62
N THR A 151 1.07 11.26 10.50
CA THR A 151 0.35 11.31 9.23
C THR A 151 1.09 10.45 8.21
N MET A 152 0.39 9.56 7.52
CA MET A 152 0.96 8.76 6.43
C MET A 152 0.50 9.31 5.09
N TYR A 153 1.41 9.34 4.13
CA TYR A 153 1.16 9.86 2.78
C TYR A 153 1.28 8.74 1.77
N THR A 154 0.31 8.65 0.87
CA THR A 154 0.32 7.72 -0.27
C THR A 154 1.29 8.24 -1.33
N THR A 155 2.18 7.37 -1.81
CA THR A 155 3.10 7.67 -2.93
C THR A 155 2.40 7.54 -4.28
N ASN A 156 2.99 8.09 -5.34
CA ASN A 156 2.46 7.97 -6.69
C ASN A 156 2.37 6.52 -7.16
N ALA A 157 3.37 5.68 -6.81
CA ALA A 157 3.36 4.26 -7.16
C ALA A 157 2.19 3.50 -6.48
N GLU A 158 1.92 3.80 -5.21
CA GLU A 158 0.79 3.22 -4.48
C GLU A 158 -0.55 3.70 -5.03
N ALA A 159 -0.68 5.00 -5.30
CA ALA A 159 -1.89 5.55 -5.91
C ALA A 159 -2.18 4.89 -7.26
N ALA A 160 -1.17 4.70 -8.11
CA ALA A 160 -1.30 3.99 -9.38
C ALA A 160 -1.79 2.54 -9.19
N ARG A 161 -1.22 1.80 -8.22
CA ARG A 161 -1.67 0.42 -7.91
C ARG A 161 -3.09 0.37 -7.38
N GLN A 162 -3.47 1.31 -6.51
CA GLN A 162 -4.83 1.41 -5.98
C GLN A 162 -5.84 1.70 -7.10
N THR A 163 -5.52 2.64 -7.99
CA THR A 163 -6.35 2.96 -9.16
C THR A 163 -6.49 1.75 -10.09
N GLU A 164 -5.38 1.08 -10.43
CA GLU A 164 -5.40 -0.11 -11.28
C GLU A 164 -6.27 -1.21 -10.70
N MET A 165 -6.13 -1.53 -9.41
CA MET A 165 -6.96 -2.53 -8.76
C MET A 165 -8.45 -2.15 -8.80
N CYS A 166 -8.79 -0.90 -8.51
CA CYS A 166 -10.17 -0.41 -8.60
C CYS A 166 -10.73 -0.54 -10.02
N MET A 167 -9.93 -0.28 -11.06
CA MET A 167 -10.34 -0.45 -12.45
C MET A 167 -10.68 -1.91 -12.77
N ILE A 168 -9.77 -2.84 -12.44
CA ILE A 168 -9.96 -4.27 -12.70
C ILE A 168 -11.16 -4.81 -11.93
N TYR A 169 -11.28 -4.45 -10.65
CA TYR A 169 -12.39 -4.89 -9.81
C TYR A 169 -13.74 -4.38 -10.35
N ASN A 170 -13.82 -3.09 -10.72
CA ASN A 170 -15.07 -2.50 -11.20
C ASN A 170 -15.49 -3.07 -12.56
N GLU A 171 -14.54 -3.38 -13.44
CA GLU A 171 -14.80 -4.06 -14.70
C GLU A 171 -15.38 -5.46 -14.45
N ALA A 172 -14.72 -6.25 -13.60
CA ALA A 172 -15.16 -7.61 -13.26
C ALA A 172 -16.52 -7.61 -12.55
N TRP A 173 -16.74 -6.71 -11.59
CA TRP A 173 -18.03 -6.51 -10.94
C TRP A 173 -19.12 -6.13 -11.94
N GLY A 174 -18.81 -5.24 -12.90
CA GLY A 174 -19.73 -4.87 -13.98
C GLY A 174 -20.08 -6.05 -14.90
N ASN A 175 -19.12 -6.93 -15.17
CA ASN A 175 -19.34 -8.18 -15.90
C ASN A 175 -20.23 -9.14 -15.13
N ALA A 176 -19.96 -9.36 -13.84
CA ALA A 176 -20.78 -10.17 -12.95
C ALA A 176 -22.24 -9.68 -12.93
N LYS A 177 -22.45 -8.36 -12.79
CA LYS A 177 -23.77 -7.74 -12.84
C LYS A 177 -24.52 -7.95 -14.17
N ARG A 178 -23.78 -8.11 -15.28
CA ARG A 178 -24.35 -8.40 -16.61
C ARG A 178 -24.54 -9.90 -16.88
N GLY A 179 -24.20 -10.77 -15.92
CA GLY A 179 -24.23 -12.22 -16.11
C GLY A 179 -23.14 -12.75 -17.06
N ILE A 180 -22.10 -11.95 -17.32
CA ILE A 180 -20.96 -12.39 -18.13
C ILE A 180 -20.09 -13.28 -17.24
N PRO A 181 -19.88 -14.57 -17.58
CA PRO A 181 -19.04 -15.45 -16.78
C PRO A 181 -17.61 -14.93 -16.73
N MET A 182 -16.92 -15.19 -15.62
CA MET A 182 -15.50 -14.88 -15.51
C MET A 182 -14.77 -15.63 -16.62
N ALA A 183 -14.08 -14.91 -17.51
CA ALA A 183 -13.32 -15.54 -18.58
C ALA A 183 -12.27 -16.48 -17.95
N GLY A 184 -12.46 -17.79 -18.10
CA GLY A 184 -11.45 -18.77 -17.75
C GLY A 184 -10.27 -18.59 -18.70
N GLU A 185 -9.06 -18.48 -18.16
CA GLU A 185 -7.87 -18.78 -18.97
C GLU A 185 -8.01 -20.25 -19.42
N GLU A 186 -8.30 -20.43 -20.71
CA GLU A 186 -8.34 -21.68 -21.48
C GLU A 186 -8.79 -22.95 -20.73
N MET A 187 -10.08 -23.28 -20.82
CA MET A 187 -10.43 -24.70 -20.91
C MET A 187 -9.89 -25.20 -22.25
N VAL A 188 -8.69 -25.77 -22.24
CA VAL A 188 -8.23 -26.67 -23.29
C VAL A 188 -9.16 -27.88 -23.25
N ASN A 189 -10.33 -27.76 -23.87
CA ASN A 189 -11.10 -28.91 -24.30
C ASN A 189 -10.28 -29.54 -25.42
N VAL A 190 -9.40 -30.47 -25.06
CA VAL A 190 -8.91 -31.50 -25.98
C VAL A 190 -10.14 -32.32 -26.35
N VAL A 191 -10.89 -31.86 -27.35
CA VAL A 191 -11.75 -32.75 -28.11
C VAL A 191 -10.80 -33.61 -28.90
N ASP A 192 -10.54 -34.79 -28.35
CA ASP A 192 -9.88 -35.91 -29.00
C ASP A 192 -10.58 -36.17 -30.33
N MET A 193 -10.02 -35.62 -31.41
CA MET A 193 -10.51 -35.86 -32.76
C MET A 193 -9.98 -37.24 -33.18
N GLN A 194 -10.65 -38.26 -32.66
CA GLN A 194 -10.42 -39.65 -32.98
C GLN A 194 -10.68 -39.83 -34.48
N SER A 195 -9.59 -39.87 -35.23
CA SER A 195 -9.57 -40.06 -36.67
C SER A 195 -9.91 -41.52 -36.98
N SER A 196 -11.17 -41.78 -37.35
CA SER A 196 -11.55 -43.02 -38.01
C SER A 196 -11.17 -42.95 -39.48
N PHE A 197 -10.00 -43.47 -39.82
CA PHE A 197 -9.75 -43.95 -41.18
C PHE A 197 -10.03 -45.46 -41.22
N ASP A 198 -11.24 -45.81 -41.65
CA ASP A 198 -11.59 -47.13 -42.14
C ASP A 198 -10.81 -47.39 -43.45
N ALA A 199 -9.80 -48.25 -43.39
CA ALA A 199 -9.23 -48.88 -44.58
C ALA A 199 -9.97 -50.20 -44.83
N LYS A 200 -10.90 -50.20 -45.80
CA LYS A 200 -11.44 -51.45 -46.36
C LYS A 200 -10.51 -52.00 -47.44
N ALA A 201 -10.21 -53.28 -47.25
CA ALA A 201 -9.77 -54.36 -48.16
C ALA A 201 -9.52 -54.01 -49.63
#